data_AF-A0A2V8J9P0-F1
#
_entry.id   AF-A0A2V8J9P0-F1
#
_cell.length_a   1.000
_cell.length_b   1.000
_cell.length_c   1.000
_cell.angle_alpha   90.00
_cell.angle_beta   90.00
_cell.angle_gamma   90.00
#
_symmetry.space_group_name_H-M   'P 1'
#
loop_
_entity.id
_entity.type
_entity.pdbx_description
1 polymer ?
#
loop_
_entity_poly.entity_id
_entity_poly.type
_entity_poly.pdbx_seq_one_letter_code
_entity_poly.pdbx_strand_id
1 'polypeptide(L)'
;MKKMYWLLLFVTLPAYSADFAKSIQPFFARNCYSCHNARLKTGGLNLEAYINAASIAQEPETFEKILQRLRADEMPPKTVPRPDADELKLATDGIREELDRAYQAAKPALPRVLARRLNRTEYNNTVR
;
A
#
# COMPACT_ATOMS: atom_id res chain seq x y z
N MET A 1 -44.04 -17.14 -23.47
CA MET A 1 -42.63 -16.78 -23.76
C MET A 1 -42.19 -15.73 -22.75
N LYS A 2 -41.61 -16.14 -21.60
CA LYS A 2 -41.24 -15.23 -20.50
C LYS A 2 -39.77 -14.83 -20.64
N LYS A 3 -39.50 -13.55 -20.93
CA LYS A 3 -38.15 -12.98 -20.99
C LYS A 3 -37.63 -12.80 -19.57
N MET A 4 -36.65 -13.62 -19.18
CA MET A 4 -35.95 -13.50 -17.89
C MET A 4 -34.79 -12.51 -18.08
N TYR A 5 -34.94 -11.30 -17.55
CA TYR A 5 -33.86 -10.32 -17.50
C TYR A 5 -32.96 -10.65 -16.29
N TRP A 6 -31.72 -11.06 -16.56
CA TRP A 6 -30.71 -11.27 -15.53
C TRP A 6 -30.05 -9.92 -15.22
N LEU A 7 -30.42 -9.33 -14.09
CA LEU A 7 -29.77 -8.15 -13.54
C LEU A 7 -28.40 -8.57 -13.00
N LEU A 8 -27.36 -8.39 -13.81
CA LEU A 8 -25.96 -8.54 -13.39
C LEU A 8 -25.59 -7.40 -12.44
N LEU A 9 -25.75 -7.66 -11.14
CA LEU A 9 -25.17 -6.85 -10.07
C LEU A 9 -23.65 -7.11 -10.07
N PHE A 10 -22.88 -6.20 -10.68
CA PHE A 10 -21.43 -6.20 -10.59
C PHE A 10 -21.02 -5.82 -9.15
N VAL A 11 -20.86 -6.82 -8.29
CA VAL A 11 -20.19 -6.66 -6.99
C VAL A 11 -18.70 -6.51 -7.29
N THR A 12 -18.16 -5.30 -7.10
CA THR A 12 -16.70 -5.07 -7.16
C THR A 12 -16.08 -5.65 -5.91
N LEU A 13 -15.66 -6.92 -5.99
CA LEU A 13 -14.85 -7.56 -4.94
C LEU A 13 -13.50 -6.83 -4.85
N PRO A 14 -13.05 -6.46 -3.64
CA PRO A 14 -11.73 -5.87 -3.47
C PRO A 14 -10.69 -6.90 -3.94
N ALA A 15 -9.81 -6.48 -4.84
CA ALA A 15 -8.73 -7.32 -5.33
C ALA A 15 -7.82 -7.66 -4.13
N TYR A 16 -7.91 -8.91 -3.68
CA TYR A 16 -6.95 -9.45 -2.72
C TYR A 16 -5.61 -9.55 -3.45
N SER A 17 -4.69 -8.65 -3.14
CA SER A 17 -3.38 -8.71 -3.78
C SER A 17 -2.68 -10.01 -3.40
N ALA A 18 -2.28 -10.76 -4.43
CA ALA A 18 -1.55 -12.01 -4.27
C ALA A 18 -0.15 -11.79 -3.66
N ASP A 19 0.36 -10.55 -3.66
CA ASP A 19 1.71 -10.24 -3.22
C ASP A 19 1.84 -10.30 -1.70
N PHE A 20 0.82 -9.83 -0.95
CA PHE A 20 0.89 -9.81 0.52
C PHE A 20 1.12 -11.20 1.11
N ALA A 21 0.32 -12.18 0.68
CA ALA A 21 0.41 -13.55 1.21
C ALA A 21 1.67 -14.29 0.73
N LYS A 22 2.23 -13.92 -0.43
CA LYS A 22 3.36 -14.61 -1.04
C LYS A 22 4.72 -14.05 -0.63
N SER A 23 4.85 -12.74 -0.46
CA SER A 23 6.14 -12.09 -0.17
C SER A 23 6.16 -11.38 1.18
N ILE A 24 5.15 -10.57 1.49
CA ILE A 24 5.15 -9.69 2.67
C ILE A 24 4.97 -10.50 3.97
N GLN A 25 3.94 -11.34 4.04
CA GLN A 25 3.62 -12.11 5.24
C GLN A 25 4.72 -13.11 5.64
N PRO A 26 5.32 -13.90 4.71
CA PRO A 26 6.44 -14.77 5.05
C PRO A 26 7.68 -14.00 5.52
N PHE A 27 7.95 -12.82 4.93
CA PHE A 27 9.04 -11.95 5.37
C PHE A 27 8.83 -11.47 6.81
N PHE A 28 7.63 -10.98 7.15
CA PHE A 28 7.35 -10.56 8.52
C PHE A 28 7.42 -11.72 9.52
N ALA A 29 6.94 -12.90 9.15
CA ALA A 29 6.99 -14.08 9.99
C ALA A 29 8.42 -14.48 10.38
N ARG A 30 9.35 -14.43 9.43
CA ARG A 30 10.76 -14.78 9.65
C ARG A 30 11.53 -13.70 10.40
N ASN A 31 11.27 -12.43 10.09
CA ASN A 31 12.19 -11.35 10.44
C ASN A 31 11.64 -10.35 11.47
N CYS A 32 10.33 -10.28 11.67
CA CYS A 32 9.69 -9.20 12.41
C CYS A 32 8.83 -9.67 13.59
N TYR A 33 8.14 -10.80 13.45
CA TYR A 33 7.20 -11.30 14.47
C TYR A 33 7.87 -11.72 15.77
N SER A 34 9.19 -11.94 15.81
CA SER A 34 9.88 -12.22 17.07
C SER A 34 9.77 -11.07 18.08
N CYS A 35 9.66 -9.81 17.61
CA CYS A 35 9.58 -8.60 18.45
C CYS A 35 8.27 -7.83 18.30
N HIS A 36 7.68 -7.80 17.09
CA HIS A 36 6.49 -7.01 16.74
C HIS A 36 5.24 -7.90 16.62
N ASN A 37 4.94 -8.64 17.68
CA ASN A 37 3.80 -9.56 17.78
C ASN A 37 2.76 -9.10 18.82
N ALA A 38 1.65 -9.82 18.93
CA ALA A 38 0.56 -9.51 19.85
C ALA A 38 0.98 -9.50 21.33
N ARG A 39 2.03 -10.24 21.70
CA ARG A 39 2.51 -10.38 23.08
C ARG A 39 3.49 -9.27 23.48
N LEU A 40 4.55 -9.08 22.70
CA LEU A 40 5.64 -8.14 23.02
C LEU A 40 5.33 -6.71 22.58
N LYS A 41 4.70 -6.55 21.41
CA LYS A 41 4.37 -5.24 20.83
C LYS A 41 5.53 -4.24 20.92
N THR A 42 6.75 -4.68 20.60
CA THR A 42 7.94 -3.81 20.72
C THR A 42 7.73 -2.55 19.89
N GLY A 43 7.98 -1.38 20.48
CA GLY A 43 7.72 -0.10 19.81
C GLY A 43 6.23 0.18 19.53
N GLY A 44 5.31 -0.51 20.23
CA GLY A 44 3.86 -0.35 20.05
C GLY A 44 3.28 -1.03 18.81
N LEU A 45 4.08 -1.82 18.08
CA LEU A 45 3.69 -2.40 16.79
C LEU A 45 3.38 -3.90 16.92
N ASN A 46 2.21 -4.31 16.43
CA ASN A 46 1.82 -5.71 16.27
C ASN A 46 1.55 -6.01 14.79
N LEU A 47 2.52 -6.63 14.12
CA LEU A 47 2.39 -6.98 12.71
C LEU A 47 1.50 -8.20 12.46
N GLU A 48 1.25 -9.04 13.46
CA GLU A 48 0.34 -10.20 13.34
C GLU A 48 -1.12 -9.78 13.13
N ALA A 49 -1.47 -8.54 13.50
CA ALA A 49 -2.81 -7.99 13.27
C ALA A 49 -3.09 -7.72 11.78
N TYR A 50 -2.04 -7.62 10.95
CA TYR A 50 -2.16 -7.33 9.53
C TYR A 50 -2.13 -8.64 8.73
N ILE A 51 -3.31 -9.07 8.31
CA ILE A 51 -3.50 -10.40 7.70
C ILE A 51 -3.55 -10.37 6.17
N ASN A 52 -3.65 -9.19 5.56
CA ASN A 52 -3.78 -9.05 4.10
C ASN A 52 -3.39 -7.65 3.60
N ALA A 53 -3.39 -7.49 2.27
CA ALA A 53 -3.11 -6.21 1.62
C ALA A 53 -4.09 -5.09 2.03
N ALA A 54 -5.34 -5.40 2.35
CA ALA A 54 -6.29 -4.40 2.81
C ALA A 54 -5.88 -3.79 4.18
N SER A 55 -5.12 -4.52 5.00
CA SER A 55 -4.51 -3.97 6.21
C SER A 55 -3.56 -2.81 5.91
N ILE A 56 -2.80 -2.87 4.81
CA ILE A 56 -1.92 -1.78 4.39
C ILE A 56 -2.74 -0.54 4.00
N ALA A 57 -3.83 -0.75 3.27
CA ALA A 57 -4.73 0.34 2.90
C ALA A 57 -5.48 0.97 4.09
N GLN A 58 -5.73 0.19 5.15
CA GLN A 58 -6.39 0.66 6.38
C GLN A 58 -5.45 1.48 7.27
N GLU A 59 -4.16 1.13 7.31
CA GLU A 59 -3.16 1.82 8.15
C GLU A 59 -1.90 2.25 7.35
N PRO A 60 -2.06 3.06 6.29
CA PRO A 60 -0.95 3.36 5.38
C PRO A 60 0.23 4.05 6.09
N GLU A 61 -0.05 4.97 7.03
CA GLU A 61 0.98 5.66 7.82
C GLU A 61 1.85 4.70 8.64
N THR A 62 1.28 3.59 9.13
CA THR A 62 2.03 2.57 9.87
C THR A 62 3.02 1.88 8.95
N PHE A 63 2.60 1.53 7.74
CA PHE A 63 3.46 0.87 6.74
C PHE A 63 4.50 1.82 6.14
N GLU A 64 4.21 3.11 5.99
CA GLU A 64 5.22 4.12 5.65
C GLU A 64 6.32 4.20 6.71
N LYS A 65 5.95 4.21 8.00
CA LYS A 65 6.91 4.18 9.11
C LYS A 65 7.76 2.90 9.07
N ILE A 66 7.15 1.74 8.83
CA ILE A 66 7.89 0.48 8.66
C ILE A 66 8.93 0.61 7.54
N LEU A 67 8.53 1.09 6.36
CA LEU A 67 9.45 1.32 5.24
C LEU A 67 10.56 2.31 5.59
N GLN A 68 10.25 3.37 6.33
CA GLN A 68 11.25 4.36 6.77
C GLN A 68 12.30 3.71 7.68
N ARG A 69 11.88 2.92 8.68
CA ARG A 69 12.78 2.23 9.62
C ARG A 69 13.65 1.18 8.93
N LEU A 70 13.10 0.46 7.96
CA LEU A 70 13.84 -0.52 7.16
C LEU A 70 14.87 0.18 6.26
N ARG A 71 14.50 1.28 5.58
CA ARG A 71 15.44 2.05 4.74
C ARG A 71 16.55 2.75 5.54
N ALA A 72 16.27 3.11 6.78
CA ALA A 72 17.23 3.73 7.68
C ALA A 72 18.18 2.73 8.35
N ASP A 73 18.07 1.42 8.04
CA ASP A 73 18.81 0.36 8.73
C ASP A 73 18.64 0.41 10.26
N GLU A 74 17.50 0.90 10.74
CA GLU A 74 17.18 0.91 12.17
C GLU A 74 16.50 -0.39 12.59
N MET A 75 15.84 -1.06 11.64
CA MET A 75 15.21 -2.36 11.82
C MET A 75 15.72 -3.37 10.79
N PRO A 76 16.07 -4.61 11.19
CA PRO A 76 16.18 -5.06 12.59
C PRO A 76 17.32 -4.36 13.37
N PRO A 77 17.25 -4.33 14.72
CA PRO A 77 18.32 -3.82 15.56
C PRO A 77 19.63 -4.56 15.31
N LYS A 78 20.78 -3.90 15.53
CA LYS A 78 22.11 -4.46 15.25
C LYS A 78 22.43 -5.78 15.99
N THR A 79 21.68 -6.10 17.05
CA THR A 79 21.82 -7.33 17.82
C THR A 79 21.14 -8.54 17.19
N VAL A 80 20.34 -8.34 16.13
CA VAL A 80 19.57 -9.37 15.44
C VAL A 80 20.12 -9.53 14.00
N PRO A 81 20.24 -10.77 13.48
CA PRO A 81 20.62 -10.98 12.09
C PRO A 81 19.73 -10.22 11.12
N ARG A 82 20.34 -9.62 10.11
CA ARG A 82 19.58 -8.94 9.05
C ARG A 82 19.07 -9.94 8.02
N PRO A 83 17.88 -9.70 7.44
CA PRO A 83 17.40 -10.47 6.31
C PRO A 83 18.36 -10.32 5.13
N ASP A 84 18.25 -11.27 4.19
CA ASP A 84 18.92 -11.15 2.91
C ASP A 84 18.47 -9.87 2.17
N ALA A 85 19.39 -9.23 1.44
CA ALA A 85 19.13 -7.95 0.79
C ALA A 85 18.05 -8.06 -0.30
N ASP A 86 17.99 -9.18 -1.03
CA ASP A 86 16.99 -9.40 -2.06
C ASP A 86 15.63 -9.68 -1.43
N GLU A 87 15.59 -10.41 -0.31
CA GLU A 87 14.36 -10.65 0.46
C GLU A 87 13.79 -9.33 1.03
N LEU A 88 14.66 -8.50 1.61
CA LEU A 88 14.30 -7.18 2.12
C LEU A 88 13.77 -6.28 1.00
N LYS A 89 14.45 -6.27 -0.15
CA LYS A 89 14.01 -5.49 -1.31
C LYS A 89 12.65 -5.96 -1.83
N LEU A 90 12.45 -7.27 -1.97
CA LEU A 90 11.19 -7.84 -2.43
C LEU A 90 10.03 -7.47 -1.50
N ALA A 91 10.22 -7.57 -0.19
CA ALA A 91 9.20 -7.21 0.78
C ALA A 91 8.91 -5.70 0.79
N THR A 92 9.94 -4.86 0.75
CA THR A 92 9.78 -3.40 0.78
C THR A 92 9.17 -2.85 -0.51
N ASP A 93 9.48 -3.45 -1.66
CA ASP A 93 8.84 -3.11 -2.94
C ASP A 93 7.36 -3.53 -2.92
N GLY A 94 7.04 -4.75 -2.44
CA GLY A 94 5.66 -5.19 -2.28
C GLY A 94 4.83 -4.26 -1.38
N ILE A 95 5.36 -3.85 -0.23
CA ILE A 95 4.66 -2.90 0.66
C ILE A 95 4.47 -1.55 -0.04
N ARG A 96 5.48 -1.04 -0.77
CA ARG A 96 5.38 0.21 -1.51
C ARG A 96 4.28 0.15 -2.56
N GLU A 97 4.20 -0.94 -3.33
CA GLU A 97 3.19 -1.11 -4.35
C GLU A 97 1.76 -1.15 -3.76
N GLU A 98 1.57 -1.77 -2.60
CA GLU A 98 0.27 -1.75 -1.91
C GLU A 98 -0.10 -0.37 -1.40
N LEU A 99 0.86 0.38 -0.86
CA LEU A 99 0.65 1.77 -0.48
C LEU A 99 0.27 2.63 -1.69
N ASP A 100 1.00 2.48 -2.80
CA ASP A 100 0.68 3.19 -4.04
C ASP A 100 -0.74 2.84 -4.52
N ARG A 101 -1.12 1.56 -4.52
CA ARG A 101 -2.49 1.12 -4.83
C ARG A 101 -3.52 1.76 -3.90
N ALA A 102 -3.27 1.76 -2.59
CA ALA A 102 -4.15 2.35 -1.60
C ALA A 102 -4.34 3.86 -1.83
N TYR A 103 -3.25 4.59 -2.08
CA TYR A 103 -3.32 6.03 -2.36
C TYR A 103 -4.04 6.33 -3.68
N GLN A 104 -3.83 5.53 -4.74
CA GLN A 104 -4.57 5.73 -5.99
C GLN A 104 -6.07 5.44 -5.81
N ALA A 105 -6.44 4.44 -5.01
CA ALA A 105 -7.84 4.13 -4.71
C ALA A 105 -8.50 5.22 -3.83
N ALA A 106 -7.73 5.87 -2.96
CA ALA A 106 -8.20 6.96 -2.10
C ALA A 106 -8.29 8.33 -2.81
N LYS A 107 -7.64 8.50 -3.97
CA LYS A 107 -7.72 9.75 -4.73
C LYS A 107 -9.17 9.98 -5.20
N PRO A 108 -9.77 11.13 -4.88
CA PRO A 108 -11.03 11.52 -5.52
C PRO A 108 -10.81 11.53 -7.03
N ALA A 109 -11.77 11.01 -7.79
CA ALA A 109 -11.76 11.18 -9.24
C ALA A 109 -11.74 12.69 -9.50
N LEU A 110 -10.61 13.23 -9.95
CA LEU A 110 -10.55 14.61 -10.38
C LEU A 110 -11.59 14.76 -11.50
N PRO A 111 -12.50 15.75 -11.43
CA PRO A 111 -13.35 16.03 -12.57
C PRO A 111 -12.43 16.26 -13.77
N ARG A 112 -12.71 15.59 -14.89
CA ARG A 112 -11.91 15.72 -16.12
C ARG A 112 -11.81 17.21 -16.44
N VAL A 113 -10.64 17.81 -16.22
CA VAL A 113 -10.37 19.20 -16.59
C VAL A 113 -10.35 19.23 -18.10
N LEU A 114 -11.50 19.55 -18.71
CA LEU A 114 -11.55 19.85 -20.13
C LEU A 114 -10.67 21.08 -20.35
N ALA A 115 -9.73 21.00 -21.28
CA ALA A 115 -8.94 22.16 -21.67
C ALA A 115 -9.91 23.31 -22.02
N ARG A 116 -9.97 24.32 -21.15
CA ARG A 116 -10.77 25.52 -21.43
C ARG A 116 -9.99 26.34 -22.45
N ARG A 117 -10.67 26.77 -23.51
CA ARG A 117 -10.09 27.72 -24.45
C ARG A 117 -9.73 29.00 -23.69
N LEU A 118 -8.45 29.35 -23.69
CA LEU A 118 -7.96 30.60 -23.11
C LEU A 118 -8.66 31.79 -23.77
N ASN A 119 -9.01 32.79 -22.97
CA ASN A 119 -9.48 34.06 -23.51
C ASN A 119 -8.30 34.88 -24.06
N ARG A 120 -8.60 35.94 -24.82
CA ARG A 120 -7.58 36.77 -25.49
C ARG A 120 -6.58 37.40 -24.50
N THR A 121 -7.05 37.80 -23.32
CA THR A 121 -6.21 38.38 -22.26
C THR A 121 -5.28 37.33 -21.66
N GLU A 122 -5.76 36.12 -21.43
CA GLU A 122 -4.97 35.01 -20.89
C GLU A 122 -3.87 34.57 -21.86
N TYR A 123 -4.17 34.52 -23.17
CA TYR A 123 -3.19 34.18 -24.21
C TYR A 123 -2.05 35.19 -24.28
N ASN A 124 -2.37 36.48 -24.26
CA ASN A 124 -1.37 37.56 -24.29
C ASN A 124 -0.47 37.59 -23.04
N ASN A 125 -0.95 37.06 -21.91
CA ASN A 125 -0.17 36.98 -20.68
C ASN A 125 0.73 35.74 -20.59
N THR A 126 0.43 34.69 -21.35
CA THR A 126 1.19 33.42 -21.36
C THR A 126 2.22 33.35 -22.49
N VAL A 127 1.96 33.98 -23.63
CA VAL A 127 2.93 34.12 -24.72
C VAL A 127 3.63 35.47 -24.58
N ARG A 128 4.75 35.50 -23.85
CA ARG A 128 5.69 36.64 -23.83
C ARG A 128 6.97 36.27 -24.56
#